data_AF-J9AGT9-F1
#
_entry.id   AF-J9AGT9-F1
#
_cell.length_a   1.000
_cell.length_b   1.000
_cell.length_c   1.000
_cell.angle_alpha   90.00
_cell.angle_beta   90.00
_cell.angle_gamma   90.00
#
_symmetry.space_group_name_H-M   'P 1'
#
loop_
_entity.id
_entity.type
_entity.pdbx_description
1 polymer ?
#
loop_
_entity_poly.entity_id
_entity_poly.type
_entity_poly.pdbx_seq_one_letter_code
_entity_poly.pdbx_strand_id
1 'polypeptide(L)'
;MTKSPTEKWIVGQSMDNRIVLFQLIDDKLRFAKKKAFKGHNVAGYACSVDFAPDMSFLTSGDADGKVFIWDWRNHKIVARWKAHDDCVIATLWHPHETSRMITGSWDSVIKMWS
;
A
#
# COMPACT_ATOMS: atom_id res chain seq x y z
N MET A 1 8.08 -4.04 -1.66
CA MET A 1 8.57 -2.86 -0.89
C MET A 1 8.60 -1.68 -1.85
N THR A 2 8.29 -0.48 -1.38
CA THR A 2 8.13 0.73 -2.20
C THR A 2 8.80 1.91 -1.51
N LYS A 3 9.51 2.75 -2.28
CA LYS A 3 10.14 3.98 -1.80
C LYS A 3 9.11 5.12 -1.86
N SER A 4 9.06 5.95 -0.82
CA SER A 4 8.20 7.14 -0.81
C SER A 4 8.64 8.18 -1.84
N PRO A 5 7.73 8.99 -2.41
CA PRO A 5 8.08 10.12 -3.28
C PRO A 5 9.10 11.10 -2.67
N THR A 6 9.04 11.32 -1.35
CA THR A 6 10.04 12.15 -0.64
C THR A 6 11.40 11.49 -0.43
N GLU A 7 11.56 10.22 -0.82
CA GLU A 7 12.75 9.41 -0.64
C GLU A 7 13.19 9.12 0.81
N LYS A 8 12.45 9.62 1.80
CA LYS A 8 12.77 9.47 3.23
C LYS A 8 12.28 8.14 3.84
N TRP A 9 11.39 7.44 3.16
CA TRP A 9 10.76 6.22 3.67
C TRP A 9 10.79 5.10 2.64
N ILE A 10 10.96 3.87 3.13
CA ILE A 10 10.66 2.65 2.40
C ILE A 10 9.58 1.92 3.18
N VAL A 11 8.52 1.51 2.49
CA VAL A 11 7.43 0.72 3.07
C VAL A 11 7.42 -0.66 2.47
N GLY A 12 7.12 -1.66 3.29
CA GLY A 12 7.05 -3.04 2.87
C GLY A 12 5.81 -3.67 3.44
N GLN A 13 5.12 -4.48 2.65
CA GLN A 13 4.15 -5.38 3.21
C GLN A 13 4.89 -6.55 3.86
N SER A 14 4.52 -6.85 5.10
CA SER A 14 5.03 -7.94 5.91
C SER A 14 3.99 -9.04 5.98
N MET A 15 4.47 -10.28 6.05
CA MET A 15 3.63 -11.49 6.12
C MET A 15 2.78 -11.55 7.40
N ASP A 16 3.06 -10.71 8.40
CA ASP A 16 2.28 -10.59 9.65
C ASP A 16 1.04 -9.68 9.53
N ASN A 17 0.53 -9.45 8.31
CA ASN A 17 -0.62 -8.59 8.01
C ASN A 17 -0.39 -7.11 8.35
N ARG A 18 0.85 -6.65 8.17
CA ARG A 18 1.25 -5.27 8.44
C ARG A 18 2.00 -4.67 7.28
N ILE A 19 1.83 -3.37 7.07
CA ILE A 19 2.79 -2.59 6.30
C ILE A 19 3.78 -2.00 7.29
N VAL A 20 5.04 -2.40 7.14
CA VAL A 20 6.18 -1.97 7.94
C VAL A 20 6.89 -0.80 7.27
N LEU A 21 7.43 0.10 8.10
CA LEU A 21 8.07 1.33 7.64
C LEU A 21 9.56 1.32 8.02
N PHE A 22 10.40 1.68 7.07
CA PHE A 22 11.82 1.94 7.27
C PHE A 22 12.09 3.39 6.90
N GLN A 23 12.72 4.11 7.82
CA GLN A 23 13.18 5.47 7.56
C GLN A 23 14.58 5.42 6.97
N LEU A 24 14.82 6.17 5.90
CA LEU A 24 16.15 6.37 5.33
C LEU A 24 16.80 7.58 6.01
N ILE A 25 17.88 7.34 6.75
CA ILE A 25 18.67 8.37 7.43
C ILE A 25 20.13 8.10 7.12
N ASP A 26 20.82 9.04 6.47
CA ASP A 26 22.23 8.93 6.09
C ASP A 26 22.55 7.60 5.37
N ASP A 27 21.76 7.28 4.34
CA ASP A 27 21.81 6.03 3.57
C ASP A 27 21.61 4.73 4.37
N LYS A 28 21.19 4.84 5.64
CA LYS A 28 20.87 3.69 6.49
C LYS A 28 19.38 3.54 6.67
N LEU A 29 18.89 2.32 6.51
CA LEU A 29 17.51 1.95 6.78
C LEU A 29 17.31 1.69 8.28
N ARG A 30 16.45 2.47 8.91
CA ARG A 30 16.04 2.29 10.31
C ARG A 30 14.59 1.83 10.39
N PHE A 31 14.36 0.67 11.00
CA PHE A 31 13.01 0.14 11.16
C PHE A 31 12.20 0.95 12.19
N ALA A 32 11.07 1.50 11.77
CA ALA A 32 10.17 2.29 12.61
C ALA A 32 9.18 1.40 13.38
N LYS A 33 9.69 0.65 14.37
CA LYS A 33 8.93 -0.36 15.15
C LYS A 33 7.56 0.08 15.68
N LYS A 34 7.38 1.36 16.01
CA LYS A 34 6.13 1.91 16.57
C LYS A 34 5.11 2.34 15.52
N LYS A 35 5.49 2.42 14.24
CA LYS A 35 4.61 2.82 13.14
C LYS A 35 4.35 1.61 12.25
N ALA A 36 3.08 1.29 12.02
CA ALA A 36 2.67 0.22 11.11
C ALA A 36 1.22 0.44 10.69
N PHE A 37 0.89 0.00 9.48
CA PHE A 37 -0.49 -0.07 9.00
C PHE A 37 -1.02 -1.49 9.19
N LYS A 38 -2.16 -1.66 9.86
CA LYS A 38 -2.72 -2.97 10.23
C LYS A 38 -4.21 -3.02 9.94
N GLY A 39 -4.73 -4.21 9.61
CA GLY A 39 -6.17 -4.44 9.41
C GLY A 39 -6.56 -4.91 8.00
N HIS A 40 -5.60 -5.07 7.10
CA HIS A 40 -5.75 -5.84 5.87
C HIS A 40 -5.24 -7.27 6.11
N ASN A 41 -5.70 -8.23 5.31
CA ASN A 41 -5.26 -9.62 5.38
C ASN A 41 -4.49 -9.98 4.11
N VAL A 42 -3.24 -10.36 4.23
CA VAL A 42 -2.42 -10.73 3.07
C VAL A 42 -2.25 -12.23 2.91
N ALA A 43 -2.65 -13.05 3.88
CA ALA A 43 -2.67 -14.52 3.80
C ALA A 43 -1.47 -15.20 3.10
N GLY A 44 -0.26 -14.61 3.17
CA GLY A 44 0.94 -15.13 2.51
C GLY A 44 1.17 -14.71 1.05
N TYR A 45 0.33 -13.82 0.51
CA TYR A 45 0.53 -13.19 -0.79
C TYR A 45 1.45 -11.97 -0.69
N ALA A 46 2.17 -11.72 -1.78
CA ALA A 46 3.02 -10.54 -1.92
C ALA A 46 2.22 -9.40 -2.56
N CYS A 47 1.31 -8.76 -1.82
CA CYS A 47 0.59 -7.62 -2.35
C CYS A 47 1.49 -6.38 -2.37
N SER A 48 1.43 -5.62 -3.46
CA SER A 48 2.15 -4.36 -3.56
C SER A 48 1.47 -3.28 -2.71
N VAL A 49 2.28 -2.30 -2.34
CA VAL A 49 1.85 -1.08 -1.65
C VAL A 49 2.39 0.11 -2.45
N ASP A 50 1.65 1.20 -2.52
CA ASP A 50 2.11 2.39 -3.22
C ASP A 50 1.66 3.69 -2.55
N PHE A 51 2.38 4.76 -2.82
CA PHE A 51 2.12 6.08 -2.25
C PHE A 51 1.33 6.95 -3.21
N ALA A 52 0.41 7.74 -2.66
CA ALA A 52 -0.07 8.92 -3.37
C ALA A 52 1.11 9.87 -3.64
N PRO A 53 1.13 10.56 -4.80
CA PRO A 53 2.25 11.43 -5.18
C PRO A 53 2.45 12.60 -4.20
N ASP A 54 1.39 13.02 -3.49
CA ASP A 54 1.41 14.07 -2.47
C ASP A 54 1.74 13.55 -1.05
N MET A 55 2.03 12.25 -0.90
CA MET A 55 2.30 11.59 0.38
C MET A 55 1.15 11.68 1.41
N SER A 56 -0.07 11.96 0.97
CA SER A 56 -1.24 11.98 1.84
C SER A 56 -1.70 10.57 2.22
N PHE A 57 -1.64 9.66 1.25
CA PHE A 57 -2.18 8.31 1.37
C PHE A 57 -1.19 7.22 0.94
N LEU A 58 -1.48 6.01 1.40
CA LEU A 58 -0.84 4.77 0.99
C LEU A 58 -1.92 3.78 0.55
N THR A 59 -1.65 2.97 -0.48
CA THR A 59 -2.52 1.87 -0.92
C THR A 59 -1.95 0.52 -0.56
N SER A 60 -2.84 -0.46 -0.40
CA SER A 60 -2.47 -1.87 -0.38
C SER A 60 -3.61 -2.76 -0.87
N GLY A 61 -3.25 -3.84 -1.56
CA GLY A 61 -4.16 -4.96 -1.82
C GLY A 61 -4.24 -5.94 -0.65
N ASP A 62 -5.27 -6.80 -0.68
CA ASP A 62 -5.45 -7.90 0.27
C ASP A 62 -5.78 -9.23 -0.45
N ALA A 63 -5.73 -10.32 0.31
CA ALA A 63 -6.00 -11.69 -0.17
C ALA A 63 -7.48 -11.91 -0.54
N ASP A 64 -8.39 -11.14 0.04
CA ASP A 64 -9.83 -11.23 -0.19
C ASP A 64 -10.28 -10.31 -1.35
N GLY A 65 -9.37 -9.82 -2.18
CA GLY A 65 -9.67 -8.98 -3.34
C GLY A 65 -10.09 -7.54 -3.01
N LYS A 66 -9.86 -7.08 -1.77
CA LYS A 66 -10.11 -5.71 -1.34
C LYS A 66 -8.86 -4.85 -1.53
N VAL A 67 -9.11 -3.56 -1.70
CA VAL A 67 -8.10 -2.52 -1.68
C VAL A 67 -8.32 -1.65 -0.47
N PHE A 68 -7.23 -1.22 0.15
CA PHE A 68 -7.22 -0.36 1.32
C PHE A 68 -6.49 0.94 0.99
N ILE A 69 -7.09 2.04 1.42
CA ILE A 69 -6.46 3.36 1.44
C ILE A 69 -6.19 3.72 2.89
N TRP A 70 -4.94 4.07 3.15
CA TRP A 70 -4.45 4.43 4.47
C TRP A 70 -4.06 5.90 4.50
N ASP A 71 -4.48 6.61 5.55
CA ASP A 71 -3.93 7.93 5.87
C ASP A 71 -2.49 7.77 6.36
N TRP A 72 -1.54 8.37 5.64
CA TRP A 72 -0.12 8.25 5.93
C TRP A 72 0.27 8.87 7.28
N ARG A 73 -0.37 9.96 7.70
CA ARG A 73 -0.06 10.69 8.93
C ARG A 73 -0.60 9.98 10.16
N ASN A 74 -1.82 9.46 10.04
CA ASN A 74 -2.59 8.89 11.15
C ASN A 74 -2.46 7.36 11.25
N HIS A 75 -1.90 6.70 10.23
CA HIS A 75 -1.79 5.24 10.15
C HIS A 75 -3.12 4.50 10.28
N LYS A 76 -4.21 5.10 9.77
CA LYS A 76 -5.57 4.57 9.83
C LYS A 76 -6.12 4.27 8.43
N ILE A 77 -7.03 3.31 8.35
CA ILE A 77 -7.81 3.05 7.14
C ILE A 77 -8.80 4.20 6.95
N VAL A 78 -8.78 4.84 5.79
CA VAL A 78 -9.76 5.88 5.42
C VAL A 78 -10.79 5.36 4.43
N ALA A 79 -10.42 4.39 3.60
CA ALA A 79 -11.33 3.72 2.70
C ALA A 79 -10.90 2.26 2.48
N ARG A 80 -11.87 1.40 2.23
CA ARG A 80 -11.65 0.04 1.72
C ARG A 80 -12.86 -0.42 0.93
N TRP A 81 -12.62 -1.17 -0.14
CA TRP A 81 -13.70 -1.75 -0.94
C TRP A 81 -13.24 -3.03 -1.62
N LYS A 82 -14.19 -3.88 -2.02
CA LYS A 82 -13.93 -5.07 -2.84
C LYS A 82 -13.68 -4.59 -4.27
N ALA A 83 -12.44 -4.70 -4.73
CA ALA A 83 -12.02 -4.25 -6.04
C ALA A 83 -12.05 -5.40 -7.07
N HIS A 84 -11.67 -6.60 -6.62
CA HIS A 84 -11.46 -7.80 -7.43
C HIS A 84 -12.06 -9.02 -6.75
N ASP A 85 -12.35 -10.08 -7.50
CA ASP A 85 -12.92 -11.30 -6.93
C ASP A 85 -11.87 -12.19 -6.25
N ASP A 86 -10.61 -12.05 -6.65
CA ASP A 86 -9.43 -12.73 -6.10
C ASP A 86 -8.38 -11.72 -5.57
N CYS A 87 -7.31 -12.21 -4.94
CA CYS A 87 -6.25 -11.47 -4.28
C CYS A 87 -5.69 -10.32 -5.15
N VAL A 88 -5.68 -9.10 -4.60
CA VAL A 88 -5.09 -7.93 -5.25
C VAL A 88 -3.58 -7.93 -5.01
N ILE A 89 -2.80 -8.27 -6.04
CA ILE A 89 -1.33 -8.31 -5.97
C ILE A 89 -0.66 -6.99 -6.30
N ALA A 90 -1.32 -6.15 -7.08
CA ALA A 90 -0.76 -4.88 -7.54
C ALA A 90 -1.73 -3.74 -7.24
N THR A 91 -1.21 -2.70 -6.63
CA THR A 91 -1.80 -1.37 -6.51
C THR A 91 -0.75 -0.35 -6.91
N LEU A 92 -1.14 0.61 -7.75
CA LEU A 92 -0.28 1.69 -8.23
C LEU A 92 -1.07 2.99 -8.24
N TRP A 93 -0.54 4.01 -7.58
CA TRP A 93 -1.11 5.35 -7.63
C TRP A 93 -0.67 6.04 -8.92
N HIS A 94 -1.56 6.83 -9.52
CA HIS A 94 -1.16 7.66 -10.65
C HIS A 94 -0.14 8.72 -10.17
N PRO A 95 1.00 8.91 -10.86
CA PRO A 95 2.09 9.76 -10.39
C PRO A 95 1.76 11.26 -10.38
N HIS A 96 0.71 11.68 -11.10
CA HIS A 96 0.32 13.09 -11.22
C HIS A 96 -1.09 13.40 -10.74
N GLU A 97 -1.96 12.39 -10.62
CA GLU A 97 -3.38 12.58 -10.31
C GLU A 97 -3.71 11.80 -9.04
N THR A 98 -3.95 12.50 -7.95
CA THR A 98 -4.20 11.86 -6.64
C THR A 98 -5.52 11.10 -6.58
N SER A 99 -6.46 11.35 -7.49
CA SER A 99 -7.72 10.62 -7.55
C SER A 99 -7.62 9.28 -8.28
N ARG A 100 -6.56 9.03 -9.06
CA ARG A 100 -6.46 7.84 -9.92
C ARG A 100 -5.53 6.77 -9.40
N MET A 101 -5.97 5.52 -9.51
CA MET A 101 -5.19 4.34 -9.13
C MET A 101 -5.47 3.17 -10.08
N ILE A 102 -4.49 2.30 -10.26
CA ILE A 102 -4.60 1.03 -10.98
C ILE A 102 -4.45 -0.13 -10.00
N THR A 103 -5.26 -1.16 -10.16
CA THR A 103 -5.22 -2.39 -9.36
C THR A 103 -5.14 -3.61 -10.28
N GLY A 104 -4.36 -4.61 -9.90
CA GLY A 104 -4.23 -5.88 -10.60
C GLY A 104 -4.38 -7.06 -9.64
N SER A 105 -5.07 -8.10 -10.08
CA SER A 105 -5.43 -9.26 -9.26
C SER A 105 -5.18 -10.59 -9.99
N TRP A 106 -5.15 -11.67 -9.22
CA TRP A 106 -5.17 -13.05 -9.73
C TRP A 106 -6.48 -13.40 -10.47
N ASP A 107 -7.52 -12.57 -10.37
CA ASP A 107 -8.74 -12.69 -11.20
C ASP A 107 -8.50 -12.39 -12.69
N SER A 108 -7.24 -12.15 -13.08
CA SER A 108 -6.79 -11.88 -14.43
C SER A 108 -7.29 -10.56 -15.01
N VAL A 109 -7.75 -9.63 -14.15
CA VAL A 109 -8.22 -8.31 -14.55
C VAL A 109 -7.33 -7.21 -13.96
N ILE A 110 -7.15 -6.14 -14.74
CA ILE A 110 -6.60 -4.87 -14.29
C ILE A 110 -7.75 -3.86 -14.29
N LYS A 111 -7.95 -3.15 -13.17
CA LYS A 111 -8.99 -2.12 -13.02
C LYS A 111 -8.34 -0.77 -12.74
N MET A 112 -8.96 0.28 -13.26
CA MET A 112 -8.62 1.67 -12.96
C MET A 112 -9.74 2.29 -12.14
N TRP A 113 -9.36 3.09 -11.15
CA TRP A 113 -10.24 3.79 -10.22
C TRP A 113 -9.97 5.29 -10.34
N SER A 114 -11.00 6.12 -10.17
CA SER A 114 -10.94 7.60 -10.23
C SER A 114 -11.90 8.23 -9.22
#